data_AF-A0A435EVD4-F1
#
_entry.id   AF-A0A435EVD4-F1
#
_cell.length_a   1.000
_cell.length_b   1.000
_cell.length_c   1.000
_cell.angle_alpha   90.00
_cell.angle_beta   90.00
_cell.angle_gamma   90.00
#
_symmetry.space_group_name_H-M   'P 1'
#
loop_
_entity.id
_entity.type
_entity.pdbx_description
1 polymer ?
#
loop_
_entity_poly.entity_id
_entity_poly.type
_entity_poly.pdbx_seq_one_letter_code
_entity_poly.pdbx_strand_id
1 'polypeptide(L)'
;SGFTPPAGFTPANDDRQKDYKTLLHSLNRRASSTVYWVIAFISLAWIAGAGGLANLLFGPGIWKIRTFDQFFARPELIGLAVAAIVPVILFWAFAAMIRRAQEMRIAAQSMTEVAFRLAEPENLAQDRVMMIGQAVRREVAAMGEGIERTLARAVELETLVHGEVSQIERSYSENEARIRSLVDGLGSEREAVVTHAERVRASIASAHETLRDEIGAASDIIRDSILNASTKLSMTINNSGDTLIDRINESSTSIFDSVESRLDNITDRLSTSGEAFASLLDTRIAKLTDTTDGLTRSLTDLLDDRTNGMVSLLGGAARTLNSEFEASLSGIERTLAERGQALISEFQTRAEALDTGTQKLNAALEARARQINETMVERAKEIAHAFAESKDTLSAMIDQGKTQIGADMADIISSTSSMLEARATDFAGRMEAARHVVSRSFDSDIQRLADARVGIEEAVENHSRSLSESRERMAAAMQEDLAKFAEGRAAIDAAVTNQVQKLAEGRGLISRALEEDLRKVNESRAAIDASLGSHLEQLEEGRNRLSQA
;
A
#
# COMPACT_ATOMS: atom_id res chain seq x y z
N SER A 1 -65.16 24.17 -17.24
CA SER A 1 -66.23 24.67 -18.14
C SER A 1 -65.57 25.24 -19.37
N GLY A 2 -65.95 24.74 -20.55
CA GLY A 2 -65.22 24.91 -21.81
C GLY A 2 -65.24 26.33 -22.39
N PHE A 3 -64.20 26.65 -23.15
CA PHE A 3 -64.08 27.86 -23.96
C PHE A 3 -64.02 27.48 -25.44
N THR A 4 -64.97 28.00 -26.20
CA THR A 4 -65.15 27.86 -27.66
C THR A 4 -64.11 28.70 -28.43
N PRO A 5 -63.71 28.30 -29.65
CA PRO A 5 -62.80 29.08 -30.48
C PRO A 5 -63.55 30.19 -31.26
N PRO A 6 -63.02 31.42 -31.38
CA PRO A 6 -63.52 32.42 -32.31
C PRO A 6 -62.92 32.24 -33.73
N ALA A 7 -63.74 32.59 -34.72
CA ALA A 7 -63.59 32.39 -36.16
C ALA A 7 -62.30 32.99 -36.77
N GLY A 8 -61.81 32.33 -37.83
CA GLY A 8 -60.64 32.74 -38.59
C GLY A 8 -60.84 34.06 -39.34
N PHE A 9 -59.81 34.91 -39.32
CA PHE A 9 -59.73 36.14 -40.10
C PHE A 9 -59.31 35.83 -41.55
N THR A 10 -60.12 36.28 -42.51
CA THR A 10 -59.76 36.39 -43.93
C THR A 10 -58.82 37.60 -44.16
N PRO A 11 -57.79 37.52 -45.02
CA PRO A 11 -56.86 38.63 -45.24
C PRO A 11 -57.48 39.80 -46.04
N ALA A 12 -57.23 41.02 -45.58
CA ALA A 12 -57.80 42.29 -46.03
C ALA A 12 -57.25 42.84 -47.38
N ASN A 13 -57.08 42.00 -48.41
CA ASN A 13 -56.48 42.44 -49.69
C ASN A 13 -57.35 42.25 -50.95
N ASP A 14 -58.64 41.90 -50.83
CA ASP A 14 -59.47 41.47 -51.97
C ASP A 14 -60.35 42.59 -52.60
N ASP A 15 -60.42 43.79 -52.03
CA ASP A 15 -61.34 44.85 -52.51
C ASP A 15 -60.76 45.74 -53.63
N ARG A 16 -59.46 45.70 -53.93
CA ARG A 16 -58.81 46.67 -54.85
C ARG A 16 -58.82 46.28 -56.33
N GLN A 17 -59.16 45.04 -56.70
CA GLN A 17 -59.02 44.58 -58.10
C GLN A 17 -60.27 44.78 -58.98
N LYS A 18 -61.47 44.96 -58.42
CA LYS A 18 -62.71 45.02 -59.22
C LYS A 18 -63.00 46.38 -59.89
N ASP A 19 -62.40 47.48 -59.42
CA ASP A 19 -62.77 48.85 -59.82
C ASP A 19 -62.05 49.38 -61.08
N TYR A 20 -60.91 48.80 -61.45
CA TYR A 20 -60.10 49.30 -62.58
C TYR A 20 -60.65 48.89 -63.96
N LYS A 21 -61.35 47.75 -64.04
CA LYS A 21 -61.76 47.14 -65.32
C LYS A 21 -62.98 47.81 -65.96
N THR A 22 -63.81 48.49 -65.16
CA THR A 22 -65.01 49.22 -65.62
C THR A 22 -64.69 50.59 -66.23
N LEU A 23 -63.60 51.23 -65.80
CA LEU A 23 -63.19 52.56 -66.28
C LEU A 23 -62.65 52.60 -67.72
N LEU A 24 -62.07 51.51 -68.24
CA LEU A 24 -61.48 51.51 -69.59
C LEU A 24 -62.52 51.45 -70.72
N HIS A 25 -63.77 51.06 -70.44
CA HIS A 25 -64.78 50.87 -71.48
C HIS A 25 -65.52 52.16 -71.91
N SER A 26 -65.45 53.23 -71.11
CA SER A 26 -66.15 54.50 -71.41
C SER A 26 -65.39 55.43 -72.37
N LEU A 27 -64.12 55.16 -72.68
CA LEU A 27 -63.26 56.10 -73.43
C LEU A 27 -63.24 55.92 -74.97
N ASN A 28 -63.99 54.99 -75.56
CA ASN A 28 -63.78 54.58 -76.97
C ASN A 28 -64.93 54.85 -77.98
N ARG A 29 -65.66 55.98 -77.89
CA ARG A 29 -66.77 56.32 -78.82
C ARG A 29 -66.37 57.44 -79.82
N ARG A 30 -66.35 57.17 -81.15
CA ARG A 30 -65.97 58.13 -82.23
C ARG A 30 -67.19 58.83 -82.90
N ALA A 31 -67.02 60.07 -83.37
CA ALA A 31 -68.07 60.92 -83.97
C ALA A 31 -68.39 60.61 -85.47
N SER A 32 -69.64 60.87 -85.91
CA SER A 32 -70.18 60.57 -87.26
C SER A 32 -69.71 61.54 -88.37
N SER A 33 -69.51 61.06 -89.61
CA SER A 33 -68.98 61.82 -90.77
C SER A 33 -70.03 62.51 -91.67
N THR A 34 -71.31 62.53 -91.27
CA THR A 34 -72.43 63.05 -92.10
C THR A 34 -72.26 64.52 -92.56
N VAL A 35 -71.57 65.35 -91.77
CA VAL A 35 -71.40 66.79 -92.05
C VAL A 35 -70.72 67.07 -93.40
N TYR A 36 -69.72 66.28 -93.80
CA TYR A 36 -69.02 66.53 -95.07
C TYR A 36 -69.88 66.29 -96.31
N TRP A 37 -70.79 65.33 -96.26
CA TRP A 37 -71.69 65.03 -97.37
C TRP A 37 -72.67 66.18 -97.63
N VAL A 38 -73.18 66.82 -96.58
CA VAL A 38 -74.09 67.96 -96.70
C VAL A 38 -73.39 69.17 -97.34
N ILE A 39 -72.17 69.50 -96.91
CA ILE A 39 -71.41 70.62 -97.47
C ILE A 39 -71.01 70.38 -98.93
N ALA A 40 -70.68 69.14 -99.31
CA ALA A 40 -70.39 68.82 -100.70
C ALA A 40 -71.57 69.18 -101.62
N PHE A 41 -72.81 68.89 -101.19
CA PHE A 41 -74.01 69.21 -101.96
C PHE A 41 -74.26 70.72 -102.06
N ILE A 42 -74.12 71.45 -100.95
CA ILE A 42 -74.27 72.91 -100.91
C ILE A 42 -73.23 73.60 -101.81
N SER A 43 -71.98 73.13 -101.79
CA SER A 43 -70.90 73.66 -102.63
C SER A 43 -71.20 73.50 -104.12
N LEU A 44 -71.74 72.34 -104.51
CA LEU A 44 -72.12 72.06 -105.90
C LEU A 44 -73.27 72.97 -106.37
N ALA A 45 -74.30 73.15 -105.54
CA ALA A 45 -75.41 74.04 -105.82
C ALA A 45 -74.95 75.50 -105.98
N TRP A 46 -73.99 75.94 -105.17
CA TRP A 46 -73.43 77.29 -105.23
C TRP A 46 -72.66 77.55 -106.52
N ILE A 47 -71.80 76.62 -106.94
CA ILE A 47 -71.05 76.74 -108.20
C ILE A 47 -72.00 76.78 -109.40
N ALA A 48 -73.04 75.94 -109.39
CA ALA A 48 -74.06 75.96 -110.44
C ALA A 48 -74.80 77.31 -110.50
N GLY A 49 -75.16 77.87 -109.34
CA GLY A 49 -75.75 79.21 -109.24
C GLY A 49 -74.83 80.32 -109.75
N ALA A 50 -73.54 80.28 -109.38
CA ALA A 50 -72.55 81.25 -109.85
C ALA A 50 -72.35 81.19 -111.38
N GLY A 51 -72.33 79.98 -111.95
CA GLY A 51 -72.28 79.79 -113.40
C GLY A 51 -73.52 80.33 -114.12
N GLY A 52 -74.71 80.14 -113.53
CA GLY A 52 -75.96 80.73 -114.04
C GLY A 52 -75.96 82.26 -114.02
N LEU A 53 -75.50 82.86 -112.92
CA LEU A 53 -75.38 84.31 -112.76
C LEU A 53 -74.37 84.91 -113.76
N ALA A 54 -73.25 84.23 -114.00
CA ALA A 54 -72.26 84.61 -114.99
C ALA A 54 -72.87 84.73 -116.40
N ASN A 55 -73.68 83.75 -116.77
CA ASN A 55 -74.33 83.72 -118.08
C ASN A 55 -75.34 84.86 -118.26
N LEU A 56 -76.01 85.31 -117.19
CA LEU A 56 -76.94 86.44 -117.21
C LEU A 56 -76.22 87.80 -117.34
N LEU A 57 -75.12 88.00 -116.61
CA LEU A 57 -74.40 89.27 -116.57
C LEU A 57 -73.60 89.57 -117.84
N PHE A 58 -72.97 88.54 -118.43
CA PHE A 58 -72.00 88.72 -119.52
C PHE A 58 -72.43 88.08 -120.85
N GLY A 59 -73.63 87.48 -120.87
CA GLY A 59 -74.17 86.76 -122.01
C GLY A 59 -73.40 85.46 -122.34
N PRO A 60 -73.79 84.74 -123.42
CA PRO A 60 -73.20 83.45 -123.77
C PRO A 60 -71.74 83.53 -124.28
N GLY A 61 -71.17 84.73 -124.40
CA GLY A 61 -69.79 84.93 -124.84
C GLY A 61 -68.75 84.30 -123.91
N ILE A 62 -69.04 84.19 -122.61
CA ILE A 62 -68.13 83.59 -121.62
C ILE A 62 -67.89 82.10 -121.87
N TRP A 63 -68.83 81.39 -122.51
CA TRP A 63 -68.70 79.96 -122.83
C TRP A 63 -67.83 79.69 -124.06
N LYS A 64 -67.47 80.72 -124.84
CA LYS A 64 -66.55 80.59 -125.97
C LYS A 64 -65.08 80.71 -125.55
N ILE A 65 -64.82 81.06 -124.29
CA ILE A 65 -63.46 81.17 -123.73
C ILE A 65 -62.92 79.76 -123.56
N ARG A 66 -61.90 79.42 -124.35
CA ARG A 66 -61.29 78.08 -124.34
C ARG A 66 -59.85 78.05 -123.83
N THR A 67 -59.24 79.21 -123.60
CA THR A 67 -57.86 79.33 -123.11
C THR A 67 -57.77 80.23 -121.88
N PHE A 68 -56.83 79.92 -120.99
CA PHE A 68 -56.59 80.67 -119.76
C PHE A 68 -56.19 82.13 -120.04
N ASP A 69 -55.43 82.41 -121.11
CA ASP A 69 -55.07 83.78 -121.49
C ASP A 69 -56.29 84.66 -121.78
N GLN A 70 -57.31 84.10 -122.44
CA GLN A 70 -58.56 84.82 -122.74
C GLN A 70 -59.39 85.10 -121.48
N PHE A 71 -59.28 84.24 -120.47
CA PHE A 71 -59.94 84.42 -119.18
C PHE A 71 -59.29 85.56 -118.38
N PHE A 72 -57.95 85.58 -118.29
CA PHE A 72 -57.21 86.60 -117.54
C PHE A 72 -57.20 87.98 -118.20
N ALA A 73 -57.38 88.06 -119.53
CA ALA A 73 -57.52 89.33 -120.24
C ALA A 73 -58.80 90.11 -119.87
N ARG A 74 -59.77 89.48 -119.19
CA ARG A 74 -61.02 90.10 -118.74
C ARG A 74 -61.08 90.14 -117.21
N PRO A 75 -60.74 91.27 -116.57
CA PRO A 75 -60.72 91.37 -115.10
C PRO A 75 -62.07 91.08 -114.44
N GLU A 76 -63.19 91.33 -115.12
CA GLU A 76 -64.54 91.01 -114.65
C GLU A 76 -64.76 89.52 -114.36
N LEU A 77 -64.13 88.63 -115.16
CA LEU A 77 -64.25 87.18 -114.99
C LEU A 77 -63.45 86.66 -113.79
N ILE A 78 -62.34 87.32 -113.47
CA ILE A 78 -61.56 87.02 -112.27
C ILE A 78 -62.42 87.26 -111.03
N GLY A 79 -63.14 88.39 -110.99
CA GLY A 79 -64.07 88.70 -109.91
C GLY A 79 -65.15 87.63 -109.72
N LEU A 80 -65.69 87.09 -110.82
CA LEU A 80 -66.69 86.04 -110.77
C LEU A 80 -66.12 84.68 -110.32
N ALA A 81 -64.91 84.32 -110.77
CA ALA A 81 -64.24 83.11 -110.29
C ALA A 81 -63.94 83.18 -108.79
N VAL A 82 -63.51 84.35 -108.29
CA VAL A 82 -63.34 84.57 -106.84
C VAL A 82 -64.68 84.42 -106.11
N ALA A 83 -65.75 85.04 -106.62
CA ALA A 83 -67.09 84.95 -106.04
C ALA A 83 -67.66 83.51 -106.05
N ALA A 84 -67.28 82.68 -107.03
CA ALA A 84 -67.69 81.28 -107.09
C ALA A 84 -66.89 80.37 -106.12
N ILE A 85 -65.58 80.60 -106.01
CA ILE A 85 -64.66 79.70 -105.28
C ILE A 85 -64.61 80.01 -103.78
N VAL A 86 -64.55 81.29 -103.39
CA VAL A 86 -64.37 81.68 -101.99
C VAL A 86 -65.46 81.12 -101.06
N PRO A 87 -66.76 81.17 -101.41
CA PRO A 87 -67.81 80.61 -100.55
C PRO A 87 -67.70 79.09 -100.37
N VAL A 88 -67.26 78.35 -101.40
CA VAL A 88 -67.07 76.90 -101.33
C VAL A 88 -65.98 76.53 -100.32
N ILE A 89 -64.86 77.27 -100.34
CA ILE A 89 -63.78 77.10 -99.36
C ILE A 89 -64.30 77.38 -97.94
N LEU A 90 -65.09 78.45 -97.77
CA LEU A 90 -65.69 78.78 -96.48
C LEU A 90 -66.65 77.71 -95.98
N PHE A 91 -67.49 77.11 -96.84
CA PHE A 91 -68.37 76.01 -96.45
C PHE A 91 -67.57 74.82 -95.93
N TRP A 92 -66.49 74.44 -96.60
CA TRP A 92 -65.61 73.34 -96.16
C TRP A 92 -64.84 73.67 -94.86
N ALA A 93 -64.36 74.90 -94.71
CA ALA A 93 -63.73 75.35 -93.47
C ALA A 93 -64.71 75.27 -92.28
N PHE A 94 -65.97 75.68 -92.50
CA PHE A 94 -67.01 75.63 -91.48
C PHE A 94 -67.41 74.17 -91.14
N ALA A 95 -67.48 73.29 -92.14
CA ALA A 95 -67.71 71.85 -91.95
C ALA A 95 -66.65 71.22 -91.03
N ALA A 96 -65.37 71.49 -91.33
CA ALA A 96 -64.25 71.00 -90.55
C ALA A 96 -64.29 71.54 -89.12
N MET A 97 -64.69 72.81 -88.94
CA MET A 97 -64.86 73.43 -87.63
C MET A 97 -66.00 72.77 -86.83
N ILE A 98 -67.17 72.54 -87.44
CA ILE A 98 -68.30 71.89 -86.78
C ILE A 98 -67.93 70.48 -86.33
N ARG A 99 -67.28 69.68 -87.19
CA ARG A 99 -66.84 68.33 -86.81
C ARG A 99 -65.87 68.38 -85.65
N ARG A 100 -64.89 69.28 -85.70
CA ARG A 100 -63.89 69.42 -84.63
C ARG A 100 -64.52 69.90 -83.32
N ALA A 101 -65.55 70.75 -83.39
CA ALA A 101 -66.33 71.15 -82.23
C ALA A 101 -67.16 69.98 -81.66
N GLN A 102 -67.72 69.11 -82.50
CA GLN A 102 -68.43 67.90 -82.06
C GLN A 102 -67.48 66.87 -81.43
N GLU A 103 -66.29 66.66 -82.00
CA GLU A 103 -65.24 65.83 -81.39
C GLU A 103 -64.81 66.40 -80.03
N MET A 104 -64.67 67.73 -79.91
CA MET A 104 -64.41 68.38 -78.61
C MET A 104 -65.58 68.27 -77.63
N ARG A 105 -66.84 68.27 -78.09
CA ARG A 105 -68.01 68.12 -77.21
C ARG A 105 -68.11 66.70 -76.62
N ILE A 106 -67.77 65.67 -77.40
CA ILE A 106 -67.70 64.29 -76.90
C ILE A 106 -66.51 64.11 -75.95
N ALA A 107 -65.36 64.73 -76.24
CA ALA A 107 -64.21 64.76 -75.33
C ALA A 107 -64.46 65.59 -74.05
N ALA A 108 -65.27 66.64 -74.11
CA ALA A 108 -65.64 67.45 -72.94
C ALA A 108 -66.56 66.67 -71.99
N GLN A 109 -67.46 65.84 -72.52
CA GLN A 109 -68.36 65.01 -71.69
C GLN A 109 -67.64 63.85 -71.00
N SER A 110 -66.56 63.29 -71.59
CA SER A 110 -65.69 62.31 -70.91
C SER A 110 -64.65 62.95 -69.98
N MET A 111 -64.43 64.27 -70.05
CA MET A 111 -63.57 65.00 -69.13
C MET A 111 -64.28 65.54 -67.88
N THR A 112 -65.60 65.72 -67.88
CA THR A 112 -66.32 66.16 -66.66
C THR A 112 -66.36 65.07 -65.57
N GLU A 113 -66.38 63.80 -65.94
CA GLU A 113 -66.36 62.67 -64.98
C GLU A 113 -64.93 62.39 -64.43
N VAL A 114 -63.90 62.76 -65.19
CA VAL A 114 -62.50 62.75 -64.73
C VAL A 114 -62.16 64.03 -63.93
N ALA A 115 -62.77 65.17 -64.26
CA ALA A 115 -62.61 66.42 -63.50
C ALA A 115 -63.29 66.37 -62.12
N PHE A 116 -64.43 65.68 -61.97
CA PHE A 116 -65.06 65.48 -60.66
C PHE A 116 -64.29 64.50 -59.75
N ARG A 117 -63.43 63.63 -60.31
CA ARG A 117 -62.49 62.79 -59.53
C ARG A 117 -61.07 63.35 -59.40
N LEU A 118 -60.80 64.53 -59.97
CA LEU A 118 -59.57 65.32 -59.75
C LEU A 118 -59.83 66.60 -58.92
N ALA A 119 -61.10 66.92 -58.65
CA ALA A 119 -61.53 68.05 -57.79
C ALA A 119 -61.98 67.64 -56.38
N GLU A 120 -61.91 66.35 -56.03
CA GLU A 120 -61.81 65.90 -54.63
C GLU A 120 -60.60 64.96 -54.52
N PRO A 121 -59.54 65.37 -53.80
CA PRO A 121 -59.41 64.83 -52.46
C PRO A 121 -58.69 65.78 -51.48
N GLU A 122 -59.43 66.47 -50.62
CA GLU A 122 -58.96 66.68 -49.25
C GLU A 122 -59.57 65.62 -48.34
N ASN A 123 -60.89 65.39 -48.36
CA ASN A 123 -61.52 64.51 -47.36
C ASN A 123 -61.18 63.01 -47.50
N LEU A 124 -60.97 62.48 -48.72
CA LEU A 124 -60.60 61.06 -48.93
C LEU A 124 -59.10 60.79 -48.75
N ALA A 125 -58.26 61.82 -48.89
CA ALA A 125 -56.86 61.74 -48.50
C ALA A 125 -56.71 61.96 -46.99
N GLN A 126 -57.53 62.81 -46.38
CA GLN A 126 -57.51 63.08 -44.94
C GLN A 126 -58.00 61.88 -44.13
N ASP A 127 -59.05 61.15 -44.54
CA ASP A 127 -59.42 59.89 -43.87
C ASP A 127 -58.41 58.77 -44.13
N ARG A 128 -57.79 58.69 -45.32
CA ARG A 128 -56.72 57.72 -45.59
C ARG A 128 -55.42 58.08 -44.87
N VAL A 129 -55.08 59.35 -44.71
CA VAL A 129 -53.92 59.85 -43.96
C VAL A 129 -54.19 59.86 -42.46
N MET A 130 -55.44 59.97 -42.00
CA MET A 130 -55.81 59.84 -40.60
C MET A 130 -55.90 58.37 -40.19
N MET A 131 -56.35 57.47 -41.07
CA MET A 131 -56.32 56.02 -40.84
C MET A 131 -54.92 55.43 -41.01
N ILE A 132 -54.14 55.85 -42.02
CA ILE A 132 -52.71 55.50 -42.13
C ILE A 132 -51.94 56.20 -41.01
N GLY A 133 -52.28 57.41 -40.61
CA GLY A 133 -51.67 58.13 -39.50
C GLY A 133 -51.96 57.48 -38.16
N GLN A 134 -53.18 57.01 -37.91
CA GLN A 134 -53.51 56.22 -36.71
C GLN A 134 -52.97 54.80 -36.77
N ALA A 135 -52.93 54.15 -37.94
CA ALA A 135 -52.33 52.83 -38.10
C ALA A 135 -50.81 52.88 -37.96
N VAL A 136 -50.13 53.85 -38.57
CA VAL A 136 -48.69 54.11 -38.38
C VAL A 136 -48.42 54.56 -36.96
N ARG A 137 -49.25 55.42 -36.35
CA ARG A 137 -49.07 55.81 -34.94
C ARG A 137 -49.32 54.64 -33.98
N ARG A 138 -50.21 53.72 -34.31
CA ARG A 138 -50.47 52.49 -33.55
C ARG A 138 -49.39 51.43 -33.78
N GLU A 139 -48.85 51.31 -34.99
CA GLU A 139 -47.73 50.42 -35.31
C GLU A 139 -46.41 50.96 -34.75
N VAL A 140 -46.18 52.28 -34.81
CA VAL A 140 -45.04 52.95 -34.17
C VAL A 140 -45.20 53.00 -32.66
N ALA A 141 -46.41 53.10 -32.11
CA ALA A 141 -46.64 52.93 -30.68
C ALA A 141 -46.47 51.47 -30.24
N ALA A 142 -46.88 50.48 -31.03
CA ALA A 142 -46.67 49.07 -30.76
C ALA A 142 -45.21 48.64 -30.98
N MET A 143 -44.51 49.22 -31.96
CA MET A 143 -43.06 49.08 -32.13
C MET A 143 -42.31 49.88 -31.06
N GLY A 144 -42.83 51.02 -30.62
CA GLY A 144 -42.29 51.79 -29.50
C GLY A 144 -42.39 51.02 -28.20
N GLU A 145 -43.57 50.46 -27.90
CA GLU A 145 -43.81 49.56 -26.77
C GLU A 145 -43.01 48.24 -26.93
N GLY A 146 -42.87 47.72 -28.15
CA GLY A 146 -42.06 46.55 -28.47
C GLY A 146 -40.57 46.79 -28.25
N ILE A 147 -40.05 47.93 -28.72
CA ILE A 147 -38.67 48.38 -28.54
C ILE A 147 -38.43 48.66 -27.06
N GLU A 148 -39.29 49.43 -26.38
CA GLU A 148 -39.21 49.68 -24.94
C GLU A 148 -39.25 48.37 -24.14
N ARG A 149 -40.07 47.39 -24.53
CA ARG A 149 -40.11 46.07 -23.88
C ARG A 149 -38.87 45.24 -24.16
N THR A 150 -38.30 45.28 -25.38
CA THR A 150 -37.03 44.61 -25.68
C THR A 150 -35.83 45.31 -25.04
N LEU A 151 -35.87 46.64 -24.92
CA LEU A 151 -34.88 47.45 -24.23
C LEU A 151 -34.94 47.18 -22.73
N ALA A 152 -36.14 47.16 -22.14
CA ALA A 152 -36.35 46.78 -20.75
C ALA A 152 -35.85 45.35 -20.47
N ARG A 153 -36.13 44.40 -21.37
CA ARG A 153 -35.58 43.03 -21.28
C ARG A 153 -34.07 42.98 -21.45
N ALA A 154 -33.50 43.78 -22.35
CA ALA A 154 -32.06 43.86 -22.53
C ALA A 154 -31.37 44.46 -21.30
N VAL A 155 -31.96 45.49 -20.70
CA VAL A 155 -31.49 46.12 -19.45
C VAL A 155 -31.65 45.17 -18.27
N GLU A 156 -32.75 44.42 -18.19
CA GLU A 156 -32.97 43.37 -17.18
C GLU A 156 -31.94 42.24 -17.33
N LEU A 157 -31.68 41.79 -18.57
CA LEU A 157 -30.65 40.79 -18.86
C LEU A 157 -29.25 41.33 -18.56
N GLU A 158 -28.95 42.58 -18.89
CA GLU A 158 -27.69 43.24 -18.57
C GLU A 158 -27.47 43.32 -17.06
N THR A 159 -28.52 43.68 -16.32
CA THR A 159 -28.50 43.73 -14.85
C THR A 159 -28.32 42.34 -14.25
N LEU A 160 -28.98 41.32 -14.81
CA LEU A 160 -28.86 39.93 -14.37
C LEU A 160 -27.47 39.38 -14.67
N VAL A 161 -26.95 39.61 -15.88
CA VAL A 161 -25.59 39.21 -16.27
C VAL A 161 -24.56 39.94 -15.42
N HIS A 162 -24.73 41.24 -15.12
CA HIS A 162 -23.86 41.95 -14.18
C HIS A 162 -23.94 41.35 -12.77
N GLY A 163 -25.14 40.99 -12.31
CA GLY A 163 -25.33 40.31 -11.04
C GLY A 163 -24.60 38.96 -10.99
N GLU A 164 -24.76 38.16 -12.04
CA GLU A 164 -24.16 36.83 -12.14
C GLU A 164 -22.64 36.91 -12.31
N VAL A 165 -22.14 37.84 -13.11
CA VAL A 165 -20.69 38.13 -13.24
C VAL A 165 -20.13 38.60 -11.91
N SER A 166 -20.82 39.49 -11.19
CA SER A 166 -20.37 39.96 -9.87
C SER A 166 -20.36 38.83 -8.84
N GLN A 167 -21.34 37.92 -8.88
CA GLN A 167 -21.39 36.74 -8.03
C GLN A 167 -20.27 35.74 -8.37
N ILE A 168 -20.00 35.52 -9.65
CA ILE A 168 -18.90 34.71 -10.13
C ILE A 168 -17.57 35.32 -9.68
N GLU A 169 -17.31 36.60 -9.95
CA GLU A 169 -16.11 37.32 -9.53
C GLU A 169 -15.88 37.22 -8.02
N ARG A 170 -16.95 37.38 -7.22
CA ARG A 170 -16.89 37.23 -5.77
C ARG A 170 -16.51 35.80 -5.38
N SER A 171 -17.16 34.79 -5.97
CA SER A 171 -16.87 33.38 -5.69
C SER A 171 -15.45 32.98 -6.11
N TYR A 172 -14.94 33.51 -7.22
CA TYR A 172 -13.57 33.29 -7.67
C TYR A 172 -12.55 33.95 -6.75
N SER A 173 -12.82 35.19 -6.31
CA SER A 173 -11.97 35.89 -5.33
C SER A 173 -11.95 35.16 -3.98
N GLU A 174 -13.09 34.69 -3.50
CA GLU A 174 -13.18 33.85 -2.30
C GLU A 174 -12.46 32.51 -2.48
N ASN A 175 -12.59 31.88 -3.65
CA ASN A 175 -11.91 30.61 -3.93
C ASN A 175 -10.39 30.81 -4.07
N GLU A 176 -9.92 31.89 -4.68
CA GLU A 176 -8.51 32.27 -4.74
C GLU A 176 -7.92 32.49 -3.35
N ALA A 177 -8.63 33.22 -2.48
CA ALA A 177 -8.21 33.43 -1.10
C ALA A 177 -8.12 32.10 -0.32
N ARG A 178 -9.10 31.21 -0.51
CA ARG A 178 -9.13 29.89 0.12
C ARG A 178 -7.99 28.99 -0.37
N ILE A 179 -7.73 28.98 -1.69
CA ILE A 179 -6.61 28.23 -2.28
C ILE A 179 -5.28 28.77 -1.76
N ARG A 180 -5.09 30.10 -1.69
CA ARG A 180 -3.88 30.68 -1.10
C ARG A 180 -3.68 30.25 0.34
N SER A 181 -4.73 30.34 1.16
CA SER A 181 -4.66 29.87 2.56
C SER A 181 -4.33 28.38 2.66
N LEU A 182 -4.85 27.54 1.77
CA LEU A 182 -4.54 26.11 1.74
C LEU A 182 -3.09 25.86 1.32
N VAL A 183 -2.59 26.57 0.31
CA VAL A 183 -1.21 26.47 -0.17
C VAL A 183 -0.23 26.93 0.92
N ASP A 184 -0.53 28.02 1.62
CA ASP A 184 0.28 28.49 2.75
C ASP A 184 0.24 27.46 3.90
N GLY A 185 -0.92 26.89 4.19
CA GLY A 185 -1.08 25.81 5.16
C GLY A 185 -0.22 24.58 4.80
N LEU A 186 -0.28 24.11 3.57
CA LEU A 186 0.54 23.01 3.06
C LEU A 186 2.03 23.35 3.06
N GLY A 187 2.39 24.62 2.79
CA GLY A 187 3.76 25.12 2.91
C GLY A 187 4.28 24.98 4.35
N SER A 188 3.48 25.44 5.32
CA SER A 188 3.82 25.35 6.74
C SER A 188 3.91 23.91 7.25
N GLU A 189 3.00 23.04 6.81
CA GLU A 189 2.99 21.62 7.18
C GLU A 189 4.19 20.90 6.57
N ARG A 190 4.54 21.18 5.31
CA ARG A 190 5.75 20.67 4.66
C ARG A 190 7.01 21.11 5.42
N GLU A 191 7.10 22.38 5.80
CA GLU A 191 8.24 22.89 6.56
C GLU A 191 8.36 22.22 7.94
N ALA A 192 7.23 22.02 8.63
CA ALA A 192 7.19 21.28 9.89
C ALA A 192 7.65 19.82 9.72
N VAL A 193 7.22 19.14 8.66
CA VAL A 193 7.65 17.76 8.33
C VAL A 193 9.15 17.70 8.03
N VAL A 194 9.68 18.64 7.23
CA VAL A 194 11.12 18.69 6.93
C VAL A 194 11.93 18.96 8.19
N THR A 195 11.49 19.90 9.02
CA THR A 195 12.13 20.19 10.31
C THR A 195 12.09 18.98 11.24
N HIS A 196 10.96 18.27 11.29
CA HIS A 196 10.83 17.04 12.07
C HIS A 196 11.77 15.95 11.57
N ALA A 197 11.85 15.75 10.25
CA ALA A 197 12.75 14.78 9.63
C ALA A 197 14.22 15.11 9.92
N GLU A 198 14.60 16.39 9.87
CA GLU A 198 15.96 16.82 10.19
C GLU A 198 16.29 16.59 11.67
N ARG A 199 15.35 16.85 12.57
CA ARG A 199 15.49 16.57 14.00
C ARG A 199 15.63 15.07 14.29
N VAL A 200 14.84 14.23 13.59
CA VAL A 200 14.97 12.77 13.68
C VAL A 200 16.32 12.32 13.15
N ARG A 201 16.77 12.85 12.01
CA ARG A 201 18.09 12.55 11.43
C ARG A 201 19.22 12.90 12.40
N ALA A 202 19.17 14.09 13.01
CA ALA A 202 20.14 14.53 14.00
C ALA A 202 20.13 13.62 15.25
N SER A 203 18.95 13.24 15.74
CA SER A 203 18.81 12.33 16.88
C SER A 203 19.39 10.94 16.57
N ILE A 204 19.14 10.41 15.38
CA ILE A 204 19.68 9.10 14.95
C ILE A 204 21.19 9.17 14.81
N ALA A 205 21.73 10.23 14.19
CA ALA A 205 23.16 10.41 14.04
C ALA A 205 23.87 10.49 15.41
N SER A 206 23.30 11.24 16.35
CA SER A 206 23.82 11.32 17.72
C SER A 206 23.76 9.96 18.43
N ALA A 207 22.63 9.24 18.35
CA ALA A 207 22.49 7.92 18.97
C ALA A 207 23.47 6.90 18.36
N HIS A 208 23.71 6.99 17.05
CA HIS A 208 24.67 6.12 16.36
C HIS A 208 26.11 6.39 16.81
N GLU A 209 26.48 7.65 17.01
CA GLU A 209 27.82 8.00 17.53
C GLU A 209 28.00 7.51 18.96
N THR A 210 27.02 7.74 19.84
CA THR A 210 27.04 7.22 21.21
C THR A 210 27.15 5.69 21.24
N LEU A 211 26.39 4.98 20.40
CA LEU A 211 26.47 3.53 20.30
C LEU A 211 27.85 3.06 19.81
N ARG A 212 28.44 3.76 18.84
CA ARG A 212 29.79 3.46 18.35
C ARG A 212 30.83 3.59 19.46
N ASP A 213 30.74 4.65 20.26
CA ASP A 213 31.65 4.89 21.39
C ASP A 213 31.47 3.85 22.50
N GLU A 214 30.22 3.51 22.86
CA GLU A 214 29.93 2.47 23.85
C GLU A 214 30.43 1.09 23.42
N ILE A 215 30.23 0.72 22.14
CA ILE A 215 30.75 -0.53 21.58
C ILE A 215 32.28 -0.53 21.58
N GLY A 216 32.91 0.59 21.23
CA GLY A 216 34.37 0.75 21.29
C GLY A 216 34.90 0.54 22.70
N ALA A 217 34.33 1.23 23.68
CA ALA A 217 34.70 1.11 25.09
C ALA A 217 34.50 -0.31 25.63
N ALA A 218 33.35 -0.93 25.34
CA ALA A 218 33.08 -2.31 25.73
C ALA A 218 34.10 -3.28 25.10
N SER A 219 34.47 -3.06 23.84
CA SER A 219 35.47 -3.88 23.14
C SER A 219 36.87 -3.75 23.76
N ASP A 220 37.28 -2.55 24.16
CA ASP A 220 38.55 -2.34 24.86
C ASP A 220 38.56 -3.01 26.24
N ILE A 221 37.47 -2.90 27.01
CA ILE A 221 37.32 -3.58 28.30
C ILE A 221 37.41 -5.11 28.14
N ILE A 222 36.76 -5.66 27.12
CA ILE A 222 36.82 -7.10 26.82
C ILE A 222 38.25 -7.49 26.44
N ARG A 223 38.91 -6.71 25.57
CA ARG A 223 40.31 -6.97 25.16
C ARG A 223 41.24 -7.00 26.36
N ASP A 224 41.16 -6.01 27.25
CA ASP A 224 42.01 -5.92 28.43
C ASP A 224 41.70 -7.03 29.44
N SER A 225 40.43 -7.39 29.61
CA SER A 225 40.04 -8.53 30.46
C SER A 225 40.63 -9.85 29.96
N ILE A 226 40.59 -10.09 28.65
CA ILE A 226 41.18 -11.27 28.02
C ILE A 226 42.70 -11.27 28.16
N LEU A 227 43.38 -10.14 27.92
CA LEU A 227 44.84 -10.02 28.09
C LEU A 227 45.27 -10.27 29.53
N ASN A 228 44.55 -9.72 30.50
CA ASN A 228 44.82 -9.93 31.92
C ASN A 228 44.60 -11.40 32.32
N ALA A 229 43.50 -12.01 31.86
CA ALA A 229 43.22 -13.43 32.10
C ALA A 229 44.29 -14.34 31.49
N SER A 230 44.71 -14.06 30.25
CA SER A 230 45.77 -14.80 29.55
C SER A 230 47.11 -14.69 30.28
N THR A 231 47.47 -13.48 30.70
CA THR A 231 48.69 -13.23 31.49
C THR A 231 48.67 -14.00 32.80
N LYS A 232 47.53 -13.97 33.51
CA LYS A 232 47.37 -14.69 34.78
C LYS A 232 47.44 -16.20 34.58
N LEU A 233 46.81 -16.73 33.53
CA LEU A 233 46.89 -18.14 33.16
C LEU A 233 48.34 -18.54 32.86
N SER A 234 49.06 -17.75 32.07
CA SER A 234 50.46 -18.01 31.75
C SER A 234 51.36 -18.03 33.00
N MET A 235 51.16 -17.08 33.93
CA MET A 235 51.85 -17.08 35.22
C MET A 235 51.51 -18.33 36.06
N THR A 236 50.23 -18.71 36.14
CA THR A 236 49.83 -19.92 36.87
C THR A 236 50.42 -21.19 36.25
N ILE A 237 50.45 -21.29 34.92
CA ILE A 237 51.06 -22.42 34.20
C ILE A 237 52.55 -22.47 34.46
N ASN A 238 53.28 -21.35 34.36
CA ASN A 238 54.72 -21.31 34.63
C ASN A 238 55.03 -21.70 36.07
N ASN A 239 54.34 -21.10 37.06
CA ASN A 239 54.56 -21.43 38.48
C ASN A 239 54.23 -22.90 38.80
N SER A 240 53.16 -23.43 38.18
CA SER A 240 52.77 -24.83 38.33
C SER A 240 53.77 -25.76 37.65
N GLY A 241 54.33 -25.35 36.51
CA GLY A 241 55.42 -26.01 35.79
C GLY A 241 56.69 -26.09 36.63
N ASP A 242 57.13 -24.97 37.20
CA ASP A 242 58.30 -24.92 38.09
C ASP A 242 58.09 -25.83 39.31
N THR A 243 56.92 -25.75 39.96
CA THR A 243 56.59 -26.61 41.11
C THR A 243 56.60 -28.10 40.73
N LEU A 244 56.12 -28.46 39.54
CA LEU A 244 56.15 -29.84 39.06
C LEU A 244 57.59 -30.31 38.80
N ILE A 245 58.42 -29.47 38.19
CA ILE A 245 59.84 -29.76 37.95
C ILE A 245 60.57 -29.98 39.29
N ASP A 246 60.34 -29.12 40.28
CA ASP A 246 60.94 -29.25 41.61
C ASP A 246 60.54 -30.57 42.29
N ARG A 247 59.25 -30.91 42.28
CA ARG A 247 58.76 -32.19 42.84
C ARG A 247 59.29 -33.41 42.10
N ILE A 248 59.46 -33.33 40.78
CA ILE A 248 60.07 -34.40 39.98
C ILE A 248 61.54 -34.55 40.36
N ASN A 249 62.29 -33.46 40.46
CA ASN A 249 63.71 -33.49 40.84
C ASN A 249 63.91 -34.06 42.26
N GLU A 250 63.08 -33.65 43.22
CA GLU A 250 63.09 -34.19 44.60
C GLU A 250 62.81 -35.70 44.60
N SER A 251 61.75 -36.13 43.90
CA SER A 251 61.40 -37.55 43.75
C SER A 251 62.52 -38.35 43.07
N SER A 252 63.10 -37.82 41.99
CA SER A 252 64.22 -38.44 41.29
C SER A 252 65.45 -38.60 42.18
N THR A 253 65.75 -37.60 43.01
CA THR A 253 66.86 -37.67 43.98
C THR A 253 66.59 -38.75 45.03
N SER A 254 65.39 -38.77 45.61
CA SER A 254 64.98 -39.80 46.58
C SER A 254 65.02 -41.22 46.00
N ILE A 255 64.59 -41.40 44.75
CA ILE A 255 64.69 -42.68 44.04
C ILE A 255 66.15 -43.06 43.84
N PHE A 256 67.01 -42.13 43.43
CA PHE A 256 68.43 -42.37 43.22
C PHE A 256 69.10 -42.83 44.51
N ASP A 257 68.89 -42.11 45.61
CA ASP A 257 69.42 -42.45 46.94
C ASP A 257 68.93 -43.83 47.41
N SER A 258 67.64 -44.15 47.19
CA SER A 258 67.10 -45.47 47.54
C SER A 258 67.69 -46.60 46.70
N VAL A 259 67.98 -46.35 45.42
CA VAL A 259 68.61 -47.34 44.53
C VAL A 259 70.08 -47.52 44.91
N GLU A 260 70.81 -46.45 45.18
CA GLU A 260 72.19 -46.48 45.64
C GLU A 260 72.33 -47.27 46.95
N SER A 261 71.50 -46.96 47.96
CA SER A 261 71.48 -47.70 49.22
C SER A 261 71.18 -49.20 49.05
N ARG A 262 70.28 -49.55 48.12
CA ARG A 262 70.00 -50.96 47.80
C ARG A 262 71.18 -51.64 47.11
N LEU A 263 71.88 -50.95 46.21
CA LEU A 263 73.07 -51.47 45.54
C LEU A 263 74.22 -51.69 46.53
N ASP A 264 74.43 -50.78 47.47
CA ASP A 264 75.40 -50.95 48.56
C ASP A 264 75.05 -52.17 49.43
N ASN A 265 73.79 -52.30 49.85
CA ASN A 265 73.37 -53.45 50.64
C ASN A 265 73.54 -54.78 49.91
N ILE A 266 73.25 -54.81 48.60
CA ILE A 266 73.48 -55.97 47.74
C ILE A 266 74.98 -56.28 47.67
N THR A 267 75.82 -55.27 47.52
CA THR A 267 77.28 -55.40 47.43
C THR A 267 77.86 -55.97 48.73
N ASP A 268 77.47 -55.44 49.89
CA ASP A 268 77.88 -55.93 51.21
C ASP A 268 77.46 -57.39 51.42
N ARG A 269 76.23 -57.73 51.03
CA ARG A 269 75.69 -59.08 51.18
C ARG A 269 76.35 -60.07 50.23
N LEU A 270 76.72 -59.62 49.01
CA LEU A 270 77.53 -60.39 48.07
C LEU A 270 78.94 -60.62 48.61
N SER A 271 79.59 -59.59 49.18
CA SER A 271 80.91 -59.72 49.80
C SER A 271 80.89 -60.71 50.96
N THR A 272 79.92 -60.57 51.87
CA THR A 272 79.75 -61.47 53.02
C THR A 272 79.48 -62.90 52.58
N SER A 273 78.61 -63.08 51.57
CA SER A 273 78.30 -64.41 51.02
C SER A 273 79.52 -65.01 50.30
N GLY A 274 80.31 -64.17 49.62
CA GLY A 274 81.56 -64.55 48.97
C GLY A 274 82.62 -65.03 49.97
N GLU A 275 82.79 -64.32 51.08
CA GLU A 275 83.68 -64.72 52.18
C GLU A 275 83.22 -66.03 52.84
N ALA A 276 81.92 -66.17 53.12
CA ALA A 276 81.36 -67.39 53.68
C ALA A 276 81.57 -68.59 52.74
N PHE A 277 81.37 -68.39 51.43
CA PHE A 277 81.62 -69.41 50.42
C PHE A 277 83.11 -69.78 50.32
N ALA A 278 84.02 -68.80 50.38
CA ALA A 278 85.46 -69.04 50.39
C ALA A 278 85.89 -69.84 51.64
N SER A 279 85.39 -69.50 52.82
CA SER A 279 85.66 -70.25 54.06
C SER A 279 85.14 -71.69 54.02
N LEU A 280 83.94 -71.91 53.44
CA LEU A 280 83.40 -73.25 53.20
C LEU A 280 84.27 -74.04 52.21
N LEU A 281 84.76 -73.40 51.15
CA LEU A 281 85.69 -74.01 50.20
C LEU A 281 87.00 -74.38 50.87
N ASP A 282 87.61 -73.50 51.66
CA ASP A 282 88.85 -73.78 52.40
C ASP A 282 88.66 -74.95 53.37
N THR A 283 87.56 -74.98 54.10
CA THR A 283 87.20 -76.09 54.99
C THR A 283 87.07 -77.41 54.21
N ARG A 284 86.44 -77.35 53.03
CA ARG A 284 86.26 -78.52 52.17
C ARG A 284 87.58 -79.01 51.59
N ILE A 285 88.45 -78.09 51.15
CA ILE A 285 89.79 -78.38 50.62
C ILE A 285 90.66 -78.99 51.71
N ALA A 286 90.66 -78.43 52.93
CA ALA A 286 91.40 -78.96 54.06
C ALA A 286 90.93 -80.38 54.42
N LYS A 287 89.61 -80.60 54.51
CA LYS A 287 89.04 -81.92 54.79
C LYS A 287 89.34 -82.93 53.68
N LEU A 288 89.27 -82.52 52.41
CA LEU A 288 89.67 -83.35 51.28
C LEU A 288 91.14 -83.75 51.39
N THR A 289 92.03 -82.78 51.62
CA THR A 289 93.47 -83.02 51.77
C THR A 289 93.74 -84.00 52.92
N ASP A 290 93.13 -83.82 54.08
CA ASP A 290 93.28 -84.74 55.23
C ASP A 290 92.78 -86.16 54.90
N THR A 291 91.60 -86.29 54.27
CA THR A 291 91.10 -87.61 53.84
C THR A 291 92.00 -88.25 52.78
N THR A 292 92.58 -87.46 51.86
CA THR A 292 93.49 -87.95 50.83
C THR A 292 94.83 -88.38 51.42
N ASP A 293 95.38 -87.63 52.38
CA ASP A 293 96.59 -88.01 53.11
C ASP A 293 96.37 -89.28 53.93
N GLY A 294 95.23 -89.38 54.63
CA GLY A 294 94.83 -90.59 55.37
C GLY A 294 94.70 -91.80 54.45
N LEU A 295 94.07 -91.62 53.28
CA LEU A 295 93.97 -92.67 52.26
C LEU A 295 95.35 -93.06 51.74
N THR A 296 96.23 -92.09 51.49
CA THR A 296 97.60 -92.33 50.98
C THR A 296 98.45 -93.08 52.00
N ARG A 297 98.37 -92.73 53.30
CA ARG A 297 99.04 -93.47 54.38
C ARG A 297 98.50 -94.90 54.50
N SER A 298 97.17 -95.07 54.52
CA SER A 298 96.57 -96.41 54.58
C SER A 298 96.94 -97.26 53.35
N LEU A 299 97.02 -96.65 52.16
CA LEU A 299 97.48 -97.33 50.96
C LEU A 299 98.97 -97.71 51.04
N THR A 300 99.80 -96.83 51.60
CA THR A 300 101.23 -97.09 51.82
C THR A 300 101.42 -98.22 52.82
N ASP A 301 100.71 -98.20 53.96
CA ASP A 301 100.74 -99.27 54.97
C ASP A 301 100.25 -100.60 54.39
N LEU A 302 99.16 -100.59 53.62
CA LEU A 302 98.67 -101.78 52.92
C LEU A 302 99.67 -102.30 51.89
N LEU A 303 100.36 -101.42 51.16
CA LEU A 303 101.39 -101.79 50.21
C LEU A 303 102.65 -102.30 50.91
N ASP A 304 103.04 -101.75 52.05
CA ASP A 304 104.16 -102.22 52.87
C ASP A 304 103.84 -103.56 53.52
N ASP A 305 102.66 -103.74 54.10
CA ASP A 305 102.20 -105.05 54.62
C ASP A 305 102.08 -106.08 53.50
N ARG A 306 101.60 -105.67 52.33
CA ARG A 306 101.56 -106.54 51.15
C ARG A 306 102.96 -106.86 50.64
N THR A 307 103.92 -105.92 50.71
CA THR A 307 105.30 -106.11 50.25
C THR A 307 106.08 -106.97 51.24
N ASN A 308 105.97 -106.73 52.54
CA ASN A 308 106.52 -107.57 53.61
C ASN A 308 105.87 -108.96 53.60
N GLY A 309 104.55 -109.02 53.41
CA GLY A 309 103.79 -110.24 53.19
C GLY A 309 104.22 -110.96 51.93
N MET A 310 104.53 -110.25 50.84
CA MET A 310 105.08 -110.82 49.61
C MET A 310 106.52 -111.29 49.80
N VAL A 311 107.39 -110.57 50.51
CA VAL A 311 108.76 -110.98 50.84
C VAL A 311 108.75 -112.19 51.77
N SER A 312 107.81 -112.25 52.71
CA SER A 312 107.58 -113.40 53.61
C SER A 312 106.95 -114.57 52.87
N LEU A 313 105.99 -114.34 51.97
CA LEU A 313 105.42 -115.36 51.07
C LEU A 313 106.41 -115.77 49.99
N LEU A 314 107.38 -114.95 49.55
CA LEU A 314 108.44 -115.32 48.60
C LEU A 314 109.56 -116.06 49.32
N GLY A 315 109.93 -115.65 50.53
CA GLY A 315 110.90 -116.37 51.37
C GLY A 315 110.33 -117.69 51.91
N GLY A 316 109.04 -117.68 52.21
CA GLY A 316 108.21 -118.84 52.54
C GLY A 316 107.98 -119.71 51.31
N ALA A 317 107.55 -119.17 50.18
CA ALA A 317 107.41 -119.90 48.92
C ALA A 317 108.75 -120.33 48.33
N ALA A 318 109.90 -119.75 48.65
CA ALA A 318 111.19 -120.27 48.24
C ALA A 318 111.58 -121.51 49.08
N ARG A 319 111.34 -121.47 50.39
CA ARG A 319 111.53 -122.63 51.30
C ARG A 319 110.49 -123.72 51.05
N THR A 320 109.25 -123.32 50.81
CA THR A 320 108.12 -124.17 50.49
C THR A 320 108.19 -124.64 49.04
N LEU A 321 108.63 -123.89 48.03
CA LEU A 321 108.94 -124.42 46.68
C LEU A 321 110.07 -125.43 46.75
N ASN A 322 111.07 -125.22 47.60
CA ASN A 322 112.11 -126.23 47.78
C ASN A 322 111.56 -127.52 48.42
N SER A 323 110.59 -127.41 49.34
CA SER A 323 109.86 -128.53 49.96
C SER A 323 108.74 -129.13 49.09
N GLU A 324 108.10 -128.31 48.26
CA GLU A 324 107.02 -128.64 47.32
C GLU A 324 107.63 -129.11 46.01
N PHE A 325 108.84 -128.77 45.59
CA PHE A 325 109.48 -129.48 44.48
C PHE A 325 109.74 -130.93 44.86
N GLU A 326 110.20 -131.16 46.08
CA GLU A 326 110.39 -132.50 46.66
C GLU A 326 109.05 -133.24 46.81
N ALA A 327 108.01 -132.57 47.34
CA ALA A 327 106.70 -133.17 47.59
C ALA A 327 105.76 -133.21 46.36
N SER A 328 105.89 -132.27 45.42
CA SER A 328 105.13 -132.17 44.16
C SER A 328 105.70 -133.09 43.10
N LEU A 329 107.00 -133.40 43.06
CA LEU A 329 107.44 -134.55 42.24
C LEU A 329 106.79 -135.86 42.73
N SER A 330 106.68 -136.04 44.05
CA SER A 330 106.00 -137.20 44.65
C SER A 330 104.46 -137.15 44.55
N GLY A 331 103.87 -135.94 44.51
CA GLY A 331 102.43 -135.68 44.53
C GLY A 331 101.81 -135.52 43.13
N ILE A 332 102.56 -135.05 42.13
CA ILE A 332 102.15 -134.99 40.72
C ILE A 332 101.91 -136.41 40.20
N GLU A 333 102.73 -137.37 40.60
CA GLU A 333 102.59 -138.79 40.22
C GLU A 333 101.28 -139.41 40.75
N ARG A 334 100.81 -138.97 41.93
CA ARG A 334 99.61 -139.48 42.61
C ARG A 334 98.33 -138.69 42.27
N THR A 335 98.44 -137.38 42.06
CA THR A 335 97.30 -136.48 41.86
C THR A 335 96.84 -136.42 40.39
N LEU A 336 97.70 -136.68 39.40
CA LEU A 336 97.28 -136.88 38.01
C LEU A 336 96.30 -138.06 37.87
N ALA A 337 96.42 -139.08 38.72
CA ALA A 337 95.51 -140.22 38.76
C ALA A 337 94.16 -139.91 39.42
N GLU A 338 94.11 -139.02 40.42
CA GLU A 338 92.89 -138.75 41.21
C GLU A 338 92.12 -137.48 40.74
N ARG A 339 92.79 -136.42 40.28
CA ARG A 339 92.14 -135.17 39.79
C ARG A 339 91.52 -135.27 38.39
N GLY A 340 91.95 -136.21 37.55
CA GLY A 340 91.31 -136.46 36.25
C GLY A 340 89.83 -136.84 36.37
N GLN A 341 89.46 -137.49 37.47
CA GLN A 341 88.09 -137.96 37.74
C GLN A 341 87.21 -136.90 38.43
N ALA A 342 87.80 -136.01 39.25
CA ALA A 342 87.06 -134.98 39.99
C ALA A 342 86.80 -133.69 39.16
N LEU A 343 87.69 -133.34 38.23
CA LEU A 343 87.57 -132.12 37.43
C LEU A 343 86.34 -132.10 36.51
N ILE A 344 85.87 -133.27 36.08
CA ILE A 344 84.64 -133.43 35.28
C ILE A 344 83.39 -133.06 36.08
N SER A 345 83.38 -133.30 37.40
CA SER A 345 82.23 -133.03 38.27
C SER A 345 82.10 -131.55 38.67
N GLU A 346 83.23 -130.83 38.79
CA GLU A 346 83.28 -129.43 39.23
C GLU A 346 82.86 -128.43 38.12
N PHE A 347 83.11 -128.77 36.85
CA PHE A 347 82.70 -127.95 35.71
C PHE A 347 81.17 -127.82 35.59
N GLN A 348 80.42 -128.84 36.03
CA GLN A 348 78.97 -128.85 35.99
C GLN A 348 78.34 -127.90 37.04
N THR A 349 78.93 -127.83 38.24
CA THR A 349 78.46 -126.96 39.34
C THR A 349 78.75 -125.47 39.10
N ARG A 350 79.87 -125.13 38.43
CA ARG A 350 80.21 -123.73 38.11
C ARG A 350 79.34 -123.12 37.01
N ALA A 351 78.81 -123.93 36.09
CA ALA A 351 77.89 -123.46 35.05
C ALA A 351 76.53 -123.03 35.65
N GLU A 352 76.00 -123.78 36.63
CA GLU A 352 74.74 -123.44 37.34
C GLU A 352 74.85 -122.19 38.24
N ALA A 353 76.01 -121.97 38.86
CA ALA A 353 76.27 -120.78 39.69
C ALA A 353 76.39 -119.48 38.85
N LEU A 354 76.92 -119.58 37.63
CA LEU A 354 77.06 -118.45 36.70
C LEU A 354 75.71 -118.01 36.14
N ASP A 355 74.82 -118.97 35.84
CA ASP A 355 73.44 -118.71 35.40
C ASP A 355 72.63 -118.00 36.51
N THR A 356 72.79 -118.42 37.76
CA THR A 356 72.17 -117.78 38.94
C THR A 356 72.67 -116.35 39.19
N GLY A 357 73.96 -116.09 38.97
CA GLY A 357 74.55 -114.75 39.10
C GLY A 357 74.03 -113.76 38.04
N THR A 358 73.83 -114.24 36.82
CA THR A 358 73.30 -113.45 35.70
C THR A 358 71.82 -113.10 35.92
N GLN A 359 71.02 -114.03 36.48
CA GLN A 359 69.64 -113.77 36.88
C GLN A 359 69.51 -112.72 38.01
N LYS A 360 70.40 -112.76 39.01
CA LYS A 360 70.42 -111.76 40.10
C LYS A 360 70.84 -110.37 39.64
N LEU A 361 71.75 -110.28 38.68
CA LEU A 361 72.19 -109.01 38.12
C LEU A 361 71.06 -108.35 37.30
N ASN A 362 70.34 -109.13 36.48
CA ASN A 362 69.17 -108.65 35.75
C ASN A 362 68.06 -108.18 36.70
N ALA A 363 67.80 -108.89 37.80
CA ALA A 363 66.81 -108.47 38.81
C ALA A 363 67.19 -107.15 39.50
N ALA A 364 68.48 -106.91 39.77
CA ALA A 364 68.95 -105.66 40.37
C ALA A 364 68.89 -104.47 39.40
N LEU A 365 69.19 -104.69 38.12
CA LEU A 365 69.04 -103.69 37.06
C LEU A 365 67.58 -103.33 36.82
N GLU A 366 66.68 -104.31 36.83
CA GLU A 366 65.24 -104.09 36.68
C GLU A 366 64.64 -103.34 37.89
N ALA A 367 65.11 -103.65 39.12
CA ALA A 367 64.72 -102.91 40.32
C ALA A 367 65.18 -101.44 40.28
N ARG A 368 66.42 -101.19 39.82
CA ARG A 368 66.97 -99.82 39.67
C ARG A 368 66.22 -99.03 38.61
N ALA A 369 65.86 -99.66 37.49
CA ALA A 369 65.07 -99.02 36.43
C ALA A 369 63.65 -98.67 36.90
N ARG A 370 63.00 -99.55 37.68
CA ARG A 370 61.69 -99.28 38.30
C ARG A 370 61.75 -98.12 39.30
N GLN A 371 62.76 -98.09 40.17
CA GLN A 371 62.94 -97.02 41.16
C GLN A 371 63.12 -95.64 40.50
N ILE A 372 63.92 -95.57 39.43
CA ILE A 372 64.12 -94.31 38.70
C ILE A 372 62.83 -93.87 38.03
N ASN A 373 62.08 -94.80 37.42
CA ASN A 373 60.78 -94.48 36.82
C ASN A 373 59.75 -94.02 37.86
N GLU A 374 59.66 -94.67 39.01
CA GLU A 374 58.78 -94.23 40.11
C GLU A 374 59.14 -92.82 40.59
N THR A 375 60.43 -92.53 40.77
CA THR A 375 60.88 -91.20 41.22
C THR A 375 60.57 -90.11 40.18
N MET A 376 60.67 -90.42 38.89
CA MET A 376 60.33 -89.49 37.80
C MET A 376 58.82 -89.28 37.65
N VAL A 377 58.02 -90.33 37.81
CA VAL A 377 56.55 -90.24 37.81
C VAL A 377 56.04 -89.45 39.02
N GLU A 378 56.65 -89.65 40.20
CA GLU A 378 56.31 -88.90 41.40
C GLU A 378 56.66 -87.41 41.24
N ARG A 379 57.86 -87.10 40.74
CA ARG A 379 58.26 -85.72 40.40
C ARG A 379 57.32 -85.06 39.39
N ALA A 380 56.89 -85.80 38.36
CA ALA A 380 55.95 -85.28 37.37
C ALA A 380 54.56 -85.01 37.98
N LYS A 381 54.10 -85.85 38.92
CA LYS A 381 52.86 -85.63 39.68
C LYS A 381 52.96 -84.41 40.61
N GLU A 382 54.06 -84.24 41.34
CA GLU A 382 54.29 -83.06 42.19
C GLU A 382 54.26 -81.76 41.38
N ILE A 383 54.91 -81.76 40.20
CA ILE A 383 54.91 -80.60 39.30
C ILE A 383 53.51 -80.33 38.75
N ALA A 384 52.78 -81.37 38.34
CA ALA A 384 51.40 -81.23 37.87
C ALA A 384 50.46 -80.72 38.97
N HIS A 385 50.65 -81.17 40.22
CA HIS A 385 49.88 -80.71 41.37
C HIS A 385 50.16 -79.25 41.69
N ALA A 386 51.43 -78.82 41.70
CA ALA A 386 51.79 -77.42 41.89
C ALA A 386 51.20 -76.52 40.79
N PHE A 387 51.18 -76.99 39.54
CA PHE A 387 50.56 -76.25 38.42
C PHE A 387 49.03 -76.16 38.54
N ALA A 388 48.36 -77.22 39.00
CA ALA A 388 46.92 -77.22 39.25
C ALA A 388 46.55 -76.28 40.41
N GLU A 389 47.32 -76.34 41.51
CA GLU A 389 47.13 -75.47 42.66
C GLU A 389 47.37 -73.98 42.33
N SER A 390 48.39 -73.69 41.52
CA SER A 390 48.66 -72.33 41.02
C SER A 390 47.55 -71.82 40.09
N LYS A 391 46.99 -72.70 39.25
CA LYS A 391 45.83 -72.37 38.41
C LYS A 391 44.59 -72.07 39.26
N ASP A 392 44.32 -72.86 40.29
CA ASP A 392 43.16 -72.67 41.17
C ASP A 392 43.30 -71.39 42.02
N THR A 393 44.49 -71.10 42.54
CA THR A 393 44.77 -69.82 43.23
C THR A 393 44.66 -68.63 42.28
N LEU A 394 45.16 -68.74 41.05
CA LEU A 394 45.01 -67.67 40.05
C LEU A 394 43.54 -67.47 39.66
N SER A 395 42.76 -68.55 39.51
CA SER A 395 41.32 -68.48 39.25
C SER A 395 40.57 -67.83 40.41
N ALA A 396 40.90 -68.16 41.66
CA ALA A 396 40.33 -67.55 42.84
C ALA A 396 40.66 -66.06 42.95
N MET A 397 41.89 -65.65 42.64
CA MET A 397 42.28 -64.23 42.58
C MET A 397 41.55 -63.47 41.47
N ILE A 398 41.32 -64.09 40.31
CA ILE A 398 40.55 -63.48 39.21
C ILE A 398 39.08 -63.31 39.60
N ASP A 399 38.46 -64.31 40.22
CA ASP A 399 37.07 -64.21 40.69
C ASP A 399 36.92 -63.20 41.82
N GLN A 400 37.90 -63.11 42.72
CA GLN A 400 37.95 -62.06 43.74
C GLN A 400 38.15 -60.66 43.13
N GLY A 401 38.97 -60.55 42.08
CA GLY A 401 39.11 -59.31 41.31
C GLY A 401 37.80 -58.91 40.64
N LYS A 402 37.06 -59.86 40.05
CA LYS A 402 35.74 -59.60 39.45
C LYS A 402 34.71 -59.16 40.49
N THR A 403 34.66 -59.76 41.67
CA THR A 403 33.72 -59.35 42.72
C THR A 403 34.09 -57.99 43.31
N GLN A 404 35.37 -57.70 43.50
CA GLN A 404 35.84 -56.39 43.97
C GLN A 404 35.55 -55.30 42.93
N ILE A 405 35.88 -55.52 41.66
CA ILE A 405 35.57 -54.58 40.56
C ILE A 405 34.05 -54.39 40.43
N GLY A 406 33.27 -55.45 40.61
CA GLY A 406 31.81 -55.36 40.61
C GLY A 406 31.26 -54.51 41.76
N ALA A 407 31.84 -54.63 42.96
CA ALA A 407 31.48 -53.82 44.12
C ALA A 407 31.87 -52.35 43.91
N ASP A 408 33.10 -52.08 43.45
CA ASP A 408 33.57 -50.72 43.16
C ASP A 408 32.73 -50.06 42.06
N MET A 409 32.35 -50.80 41.00
CA MET A 409 31.41 -50.30 39.97
C MET A 409 30.02 -50.01 40.54
N ALA A 410 29.50 -50.86 41.44
CA ALA A 410 28.21 -50.61 42.07
C ALA A 410 28.24 -49.35 42.95
N ASP A 411 29.32 -49.11 43.68
CA ASP A 411 29.52 -47.90 44.49
C ASP A 411 29.70 -46.65 43.62
N ILE A 412 30.42 -46.75 42.50
CA ILE A 412 30.53 -45.64 41.52
C ILE A 412 29.16 -45.32 40.91
N ILE A 413 28.38 -46.34 40.51
CA ILE A 413 27.05 -46.14 39.94
C ILE A 413 26.12 -45.53 40.99
N SER A 414 26.15 -46.03 42.22
CA SER A 414 25.35 -45.53 43.35
C SER A 414 25.69 -44.07 43.67
N SER A 415 26.98 -43.75 43.82
CA SER A 415 27.43 -42.38 44.09
C SER A 415 27.16 -41.42 42.94
N THR A 416 27.30 -41.87 41.69
CA THR A 416 26.96 -41.06 40.50
C THR A 416 25.46 -40.83 40.41
N SER A 417 24.63 -41.84 40.71
CA SER A 417 23.18 -41.70 40.78
C SER A 417 22.76 -40.74 41.88
N SER A 418 23.35 -40.82 43.07
CA SER A 418 23.13 -39.89 44.17
C SER A 418 23.55 -38.46 43.80
N MET A 419 24.67 -38.28 43.10
CA MET A 419 25.10 -36.96 42.64
C MET A 419 24.15 -36.39 41.57
N LEU A 420 23.68 -37.21 40.65
CA LEU A 420 22.69 -36.83 39.64
C LEU A 420 21.34 -36.49 40.27
N GLU A 421 20.90 -37.24 41.28
CA GLU A 421 19.67 -36.98 42.01
C GLU A 421 19.77 -35.69 42.84
N ALA A 422 20.91 -35.45 43.49
CA ALA A 422 21.20 -34.18 44.18
C ALA A 422 21.22 -33.00 43.21
N ARG A 423 21.82 -33.16 42.02
CA ARG A 423 21.84 -32.15 40.95
C ARG A 423 20.44 -31.90 40.38
N ALA A 424 19.64 -32.95 40.16
CA ALA A 424 18.27 -32.84 39.72
C ALA A 424 17.39 -32.12 40.76
N THR A 425 17.61 -32.40 42.04
CA THR A 425 16.91 -31.74 43.15
C THR A 425 17.30 -30.26 43.26
N ASP A 426 18.59 -29.91 43.15
CA ASP A 426 19.06 -28.51 43.11
C ASP A 426 18.51 -27.77 41.88
N PHE A 427 18.49 -28.42 40.72
CA PHE A 427 17.92 -27.86 39.49
C PHE A 427 16.41 -27.63 39.61
N ALA A 428 15.67 -28.58 40.17
CA ALA A 428 14.25 -28.44 40.46
C ALA A 428 13.99 -27.29 41.44
N GLY A 429 14.79 -27.17 42.49
CA GLY A 429 14.72 -26.05 43.44
C GLY A 429 14.98 -24.69 42.80
N ARG A 430 15.97 -24.59 41.90
CA ARG A 430 16.24 -23.38 41.13
C ARG A 430 15.13 -23.04 40.13
N MET A 431 14.53 -24.03 39.49
CA MET A 431 13.39 -23.85 38.60
C MET A 431 12.13 -23.41 39.36
N GLU A 432 11.87 -23.98 40.55
CA GLU A 432 10.77 -23.56 41.43
C GLU A 432 10.99 -22.11 41.90
N ALA A 433 12.22 -21.75 42.28
CA ALA A 433 12.58 -20.39 42.66
C ALA A 433 12.42 -19.41 41.48
N ALA A 434 12.84 -19.79 40.27
CA ALA A 434 12.65 -19.00 39.06
C ALA A 434 11.15 -18.82 38.75
N ARG A 435 10.35 -19.88 38.87
CA ARG A 435 8.89 -19.84 38.71
C ARG A 435 8.25 -18.90 39.72
N HIS A 436 8.69 -18.88 40.97
CA HIS A 436 8.20 -17.94 41.99
C HIS A 436 8.60 -16.48 41.72
N VAL A 437 9.78 -16.24 41.15
CA VAL A 437 10.21 -14.90 40.73
C VAL A 437 9.39 -14.40 39.55
N VAL A 438 9.20 -15.26 38.53
CA VAL A 438 8.36 -14.95 37.36
C VAL A 438 6.90 -14.74 37.77
N SER A 439 6.35 -15.57 38.65
CA SER A 439 4.99 -15.39 39.16
C SER A 439 4.82 -14.08 39.92
N ARG A 440 5.81 -13.68 40.74
CA ARG A 440 5.79 -12.38 41.44
C ARG A 440 5.94 -11.20 40.48
N SER A 441 6.74 -11.34 39.42
CA SER A 441 6.84 -10.35 38.35
C SER A 441 5.50 -10.18 37.65
N PHE A 442 4.85 -11.29 37.27
CA PHE A 442 3.54 -11.24 36.63
C PHE A 442 2.45 -10.68 37.55
N ASP A 443 2.43 -11.03 38.84
CA ASP A 443 1.49 -10.43 39.80
C ASP A 443 1.72 -8.92 39.91
N SER A 444 2.99 -8.49 40.00
CA SER A 444 3.34 -7.07 40.04
C SER A 444 2.94 -6.34 38.75
N ASP A 445 3.09 -6.97 37.59
CA ASP A 445 2.71 -6.38 36.31
C ASP A 445 1.18 -6.36 36.14
N ILE A 446 0.47 -7.39 36.59
CA ILE A 446 -0.99 -7.43 36.64
C ILE A 446 -1.53 -6.34 37.58
N GLN A 447 -0.90 -6.11 38.73
CA GLN A 447 -1.26 -5.01 39.63
C GLN A 447 -1.01 -3.64 38.99
N ARG A 448 0.12 -3.43 38.33
CA ARG A 448 0.38 -2.19 37.58
C ARG A 448 -0.61 -1.96 36.45
N LEU A 449 -1.03 -3.03 35.75
CA LEU A 449 -2.06 -2.99 34.72
C LEU A 449 -3.45 -2.70 35.32
N ALA A 450 -3.77 -3.27 36.47
CA ALA A 450 -5.01 -3.00 37.19
C ALA A 450 -5.06 -1.54 37.66
N ASP A 451 -3.97 -1.01 38.24
CA ASP A 451 -3.85 0.38 38.66
C ASP A 451 -3.93 1.34 37.46
N ALA A 452 -3.28 1.00 36.34
CA ALA A 452 -3.39 1.76 35.11
C ALA A 452 -4.81 1.74 34.54
N ARG A 453 -5.51 0.59 34.61
CA ARG A 453 -6.91 0.46 34.20
C ARG A 453 -7.82 1.33 35.08
N VAL A 454 -7.61 1.33 36.40
CA VAL A 454 -8.35 2.19 37.33
C VAL A 454 -8.08 3.67 37.04
N GLY A 455 -6.83 4.06 36.78
CA GLY A 455 -6.49 5.44 36.40
C GLY A 455 -7.10 5.87 35.06
N ILE A 456 -7.21 4.96 34.09
CA ILE A 456 -7.92 5.20 32.83
C ILE A 456 -9.43 5.33 33.07
N GLU A 457 -10.03 4.45 33.88
CA GLU A 457 -11.45 4.52 34.25
C GLU A 457 -11.78 5.85 34.95
N GLU A 458 -10.93 6.29 35.89
CA GLU A 458 -11.07 7.57 36.58
C GLU A 458 -10.91 8.77 35.62
N ALA A 459 -9.96 8.71 34.68
CA ALA A 459 -9.80 9.75 33.66
C ALA A 459 -11.01 9.82 32.71
N VAL A 460 -11.56 8.66 32.32
CA VAL A 460 -12.76 8.57 31.48
C VAL A 460 -13.99 9.07 32.23
N GLU A 461 -14.14 8.74 33.51
CA GLU A 461 -15.24 9.21 34.34
C GLU A 461 -15.16 10.73 34.56
N ASN A 462 -13.96 11.27 34.82
CA ASN A 462 -13.72 12.71 34.89
C ASN A 462 -13.98 13.43 33.56
N HIS A 463 -13.59 12.84 32.43
CA HIS A 463 -13.88 13.39 31.11
C HIS A 463 -15.38 13.34 30.78
N SER A 464 -16.06 12.26 31.16
CA SER A 464 -17.51 12.12 31.05
C SER A 464 -18.25 13.16 31.89
N ARG A 465 -17.82 13.38 33.15
CA ARG A 465 -18.36 14.43 34.02
C ARG A 465 -18.11 15.82 33.44
N SER A 466 -16.90 16.13 33.00
CA SER A 466 -16.55 17.41 32.36
C SER A 466 -17.33 17.66 31.06
N LEU A 467 -17.59 16.61 30.29
CA LEU A 467 -18.38 16.68 29.07
C LEU A 467 -19.87 16.88 29.38
N SER A 468 -20.39 16.20 30.41
CA SER A 468 -21.76 16.41 30.92
C SER A 468 -21.94 17.84 31.42
N GLU A 469 -21.00 18.35 32.21
CA GLU A 469 -21.02 19.74 32.69
C GLU A 469 -20.89 20.75 31.55
N SER A 470 -20.05 20.48 30.54
CA SER A 470 -19.95 21.34 29.35
C SER A 470 -21.24 21.31 28.52
N ARG A 471 -21.88 20.13 28.41
CA ARG A 471 -23.18 19.98 27.75
C ARG A 471 -24.29 20.70 28.50
N GLU A 472 -24.28 20.65 29.83
CA GLU A 472 -25.25 21.34 30.68
C GLU A 472 -25.06 22.86 30.62
N ARG A 473 -23.81 23.35 30.66
CA ARG A 473 -23.49 24.77 30.43
C ARG A 473 -23.88 25.24 29.03
N MET A 474 -23.66 24.42 28.00
CA MET A 474 -24.05 24.73 26.63
C MET A 474 -25.57 24.73 26.46
N ALA A 475 -26.28 23.79 27.10
CA ALA A 475 -27.73 23.76 27.13
C ALA A 475 -28.31 24.99 27.85
N ALA A 476 -27.74 25.37 29.00
CA ALA A 476 -28.12 26.57 29.73
C ALA A 476 -27.87 27.85 28.92
N ALA A 477 -26.71 27.96 28.24
CA ALA A 477 -26.40 29.09 27.37
C ALA A 477 -27.34 29.16 26.15
N MET A 478 -27.66 28.03 25.52
CA MET A 478 -28.66 27.99 24.44
C MET A 478 -30.06 28.36 24.95
N GLN A 479 -30.42 27.95 26.16
CA GLN A 479 -31.72 28.25 26.75
C GLN A 479 -31.81 29.74 27.12
N GLU A 480 -30.72 30.35 27.57
CA GLU A 480 -30.58 31.79 27.79
C GLU A 480 -30.67 32.56 26.45
N ASP A 481 -29.98 32.11 25.41
CA ASP A 481 -30.05 32.73 24.08
C ASP A 481 -31.44 32.59 23.45
N LEU A 482 -32.11 31.44 23.63
CA LEU A 482 -33.50 31.25 23.21
C LEU A 482 -34.46 32.14 24.00
N ALA A 483 -34.21 32.36 25.30
CA ALA A 483 -34.98 33.30 26.11
C ALA A 483 -34.77 34.75 25.63
N LYS A 484 -33.52 35.15 25.32
CA LYS A 484 -33.21 36.46 24.72
C LYS A 484 -33.84 36.63 23.33
N PHE A 485 -33.88 35.57 22.52
CA PHE A 485 -34.60 35.57 21.24
C PHE A 485 -36.11 35.70 21.42
N ALA A 486 -36.70 35.00 22.41
CA ALA A 486 -38.12 35.13 22.72
C ALA A 486 -38.46 36.53 23.25
N GLU A 487 -37.61 37.12 24.08
CA GLU A 487 -37.74 38.49 24.57
C GLU A 487 -37.57 39.51 23.43
N GLY A 488 -36.57 39.33 22.56
CA GLY A 488 -36.39 40.13 21.36
C GLY A 488 -37.58 40.03 20.41
N ARG A 489 -38.15 38.83 20.24
CA ARG A 489 -39.36 38.61 19.44
C ARG A 489 -40.59 39.26 20.08
N ALA A 490 -40.76 39.17 21.40
CA ALA A 490 -41.82 39.85 22.12
C ALA A 490 -41.68 41.38 22.07
N ALA A 491 -40.46 41.91 22.12
CA ALA A 491 -40.18 43.33 21.94
C ALA A 491 -40.46 43.81 20.51
N ILE A 492 -40.11 43.00 19.50
CA ILE A 492 -40.47 43.24 18.10
C ILE A 492 -41.99 43.19 17.93
N ASP A 493 -42.67 42.18 18.46
CA ASP A 493 -44.13 42.06 18.39
C ASP A 493 -44.81 43.25 19.10
N ALA A 494 -44.33 43.65 20.29
CA ALA A 494 -44.82 44.84 20.99
C ALA A 494 -44.58 46.13 20.19
N ALA A 495 -43.40 46.29 19.56
CA ALA A 495 -43.09 47.42 18.70
C ALA A 495 -43.99 47.44 17.46
N VAL A 496 -44.21 46.30 16.82
CA VAL A 496 -45.10 46.15 15.66
C VAL A 496 -46.55 46.41 16.06
N THR A 497 -47.04 45.87 17.19
CA THR A 497 -48.37 46.17 17.72
C THR A 497 -48.52 47.65 18.02
N ASN A 498 -47.52 48.30 18.62
CA ASN A 498 -47.54 49.73 18.91
C ASN A 498 -47.50 50.57 17.60
N GLN A 499 -46.77 50.12 16.58
CA GLN A 499 -46.76 50.73 15.25
C GLN A 499 -48.13 50.59 14.56
N VAL A 500 -48.76 49.41 14.66
CA VAL A 500 -50.10 49.13 14.14
C VAL A 500 -51.15 49.95 14.90
N GLN A 501 -51.01 50.10 16.23
CA GLN A 501 -51.84 50.96 17.06
C GLN A 501 -51.70 52.42 16.62
N LYS A 502 -50.48 52.94 16.44
CA LYS A 502 -50.26 54.30 15.93
C LYS A 502 -50.80 54.51 14.51
N LEU A 503 -50.76 53.48 13.65
CA LEU A 503 -51.40 53.52 12.33
C LEU A 503 -52.93 53.47 12.43
N ALA A 504 -53.49 52.72 13.37
CA ALA A 504 -54.92 52.69 13.63
C ALA A 504 -55.41 54.01 14.25
N GLU A 505 -54.64 54.63 15.14
CA GLU A 505 -54.88 55.96 15.69
C GLU A 505 -54.75 57.03 14.61
N GLY A 506 -53.75 56.95 13.74
CA GLY A 506 -53.61 57.80 12.56
C GLY A 506 -54.81 57.65 11.61
N ARG A 507 -55.25 56.42 11.32
CA ARG A 507 -56.47 56.15 10.55
C ARG A 507 -57.74 56.64 11.24
N GLY A 508 -57.83 56.54 12.56
CA GLY A 508 -58.97 57.03 13.35
C GLY A 508 -59.02 58.56 13.45
N LEU A 509 -57.86 59.22 13.48
CA LEU A 509 -57.75 60.68 13.35
C LEU A 509 -58.12 61.15 11.95
N ILE A 510 -57.64 60.45 10.90
CA ILE A 510 -58.02 60.74 9.52
C ILE A 510 -59.52 60.50 9.32
N SER A 511 -60.09 59.42 9.85
CA SER A 511 -61.53 59.14 9.78
C SER A 511 -62.35 60.22 10.49
N ARG A 512 -61.95 60.65 11.70
CA ARG A 512 -62.63 61.74 12.42
C ARG A 512 -62.48 63.09 11.71
N ALA A 513 -61.32 63.38 11.12
CA ALA A 513 -61.14 64.58 10.31
C ALA A 513 -62.02 64.55 9.05
N LEU A 514 -62.13 63.39 8.38
CA LEU A 514 -62.99 63.19 7.22
C LEU A 514 -64.48 63.29 7.59
N GLU A 515 -64.86 62.78 8.75
CA GLU A 515 -66.23 62.80 9.27
C GLU A 515 -66.64 64.21 9.73
N GLU A 516 -65.70 64.97 10.32
CA GLU A 516 -65.87 66.40 10.63
C GLU A 516 -65.93 67.26 9.36
N ASP A 517 -65.11 66.99 8.34
CA ASP A 517 -65.20 67.66 7.04
C ASP A 517 -66.50 67.30 6.33
N LEU A 518 -66.94 66.03 6.37
CA LEU A 518 -68.25 65.61 5.86
C LEU A 518 -69.40 66.28 6.62
N ARG A 519 -69.28 66.45 7.95
CA ARG A 519 -70.25 67.19 8.76
C ARG A 519 -70.29 68.65 8.37
N LYS A 520 -69.14 69.32 8.22
CA LYS A 520 -69.05 70.71 7.73
C LYS A 520 -69.61 70.88 6.32
N VAL A 521 -69.39 69.90 5.44
CA VAL A 521 -69.98 69.88 4.09
C VAL A 521 -71.50 69.69 4.17
N ASN A 522 -72.01 68.82 5.04
CA ASN A 522 -73.45 68.68 5.25
C ASN A 522 -74.08 69.91 5.91
N GLU A 523 -73.41 70.56 6.87
CA GLU A 523 -73.86 71.83 7.45
C GLU A 523 -73.83 72.96 6.41
N SER A 524 -72.79 73.02 5.57
CA SER A 524 -72.75 73.94 4.43
C SER A 524 -73.87 73.65 3.43
N ARG A 525 -74.21 72.38 3.19
CA ARG A 525 -75.30 71.98 2.30
C ARG A 525 -76.66 72.31 2.90
N ALA A 526 -76.87 72.08 4.20
CA ALA A 526 -78.08 72.46 4.92
C ALA A 526 -78.24 73.98 5.02
N ALA A 527 -77.16 74.74 5.17
CA ALA A 527 -77.17 76.20 5.12
C ALA A 527 -77.49 76.72 3.70
N ILE A 528 -76.97 76.06 2.65
CA ILE A 528 -77.34 76.33 1.27
C ILE A 528 -78.82 76.01 1.02
N ASP A 529 -79.33 74.87 1.51
CA ASP A 529 -80.75 74.50 1.39
C ASP A 529 -81.68 75.43 2.18
N ALA A 530 -81.26 75.91 3.37
CA ALA A 530 -81.99 76.91 4.13
C ALA A 530 -81.96 78.30 3.46
N SER A 531 -80.84 78.68 2.84
CA SER A 531 -80.73 79.90 2.02
C SER A 531 -81.57 79.80 0.75
N LEU A 532 -81.63 78.62 0.10
CA LEU A 532 -82.49 78.37 -1.06
C LEU A 532 -83.97 78.37 -0.66
N GLY A 533 -84.31 77.79 0.50
CA GLY A 533 -85.64 77.85 1.09
C GLY A 533 -86.08 79.30 1.37
N SER A 534 -85.21 80.10 1.98
CA SER A 534 -85.46 81.53 2.20
C SER A 534 -85.58 82.33 0.90
N HIS A 535 -84.79 82.01 -0.13
CA HIS A 535 -84.91 82.65 -1.45
C HIS A 535 -86.18 82.23 -2.21
N LEU A 536 -86.62 80.97 -2.05
CA LEU A 536 -87.89 80.49 -2.59
C LEU A 536 -89.10 81.09 -1.87
N GLU A 537 -89.01 81.28 -0.56
CA GLU A 537 -90.04 81.94 0.27
C GLU A 537 -90.11 83.45 -0.04
N GLN A 538 -88.98 84.13 -0.30
CA GLN A 538 -88.96 85.51 -0.81
C GLN A 538 -89.49 85.62 -2.25
N LEU A 539 -89.30 84.60 -3.10
CA LEU A 539 -89.91 84.52 -4.44
C LEU A 539 -91.42 84.26 -4.38
N GLU A 540 -91.90 83.47 -3.41
CA GLU A 540 -93.31 83.18 -3.21
C GLU A 540 -94.05 84.36 -2.55
N GLU A 541 -93.43 85.08 -1.60
CA GLU A 541 -93.92 86.36 -1.07
C GLU A 541 -93.91 87.47 -2.14
N GLY A 542 -92.90 87.52 -3.01
CA GLY A 542 -92.86 88.43 -4.15
C GLY A 542 -93.97 88.14 -5.17
N ARG A 543 -94.26 86.86 -5.42
CA ARG A 543 -95.35 86.44 -6.33
C ARG A 543 -96.74 86.70 -5.76
N ASN A 544 -96.94 86.56 -4.44
CA ASN A 544 -98.20 86.90 -3.78
C ASN A 544 -98.44 88.42 -3.69
N ARG A 545 -97.38 89.25 -3.58
CA ARG A 545 -97.51 90.72 -3.67
C ARG A 545 -97.78 91.22 -5.10
N LEU A 546 -97.53 90.42 -6.13
CA LEU A 546 -97.86 90.69 -7.54
C LEU A 546 -99.24 90.17 -7.98
N SER A 547 -99.95 89.37 -7.17
CA SER A 547 -101.34 88.95 -7.45
C SER A 547 -102.40 89.77 -6.69
N GLN A 548 -101.96 90.70 -5.84
CA GLN A 548 -102.82 91.67 -5.12
C GLN A 548 -102.55 93.14 -5.53
N ALA A 549 -101.89 93.34 -6.67
CA ALA A 549 -101.83 94.61 -7.42
C ALA A 549 -102.34 94.33 -8.84
#